data_AF-A0A2V6WQ37-F1
#
_entry.id   AF-A0A2V6WQ37-F1
#
_cell.length_a   1.000
_cell.length_b   1.000
_cell.length_c   1.000
_cell.angle_alpha   90.00
_cell.angle_beta   90.00
_cell.angle_gamma   90.00
#
_symmetry.space_group_name_H-M   'P 1'
#
loop_
_entity.id
_entity.type
_entity.pdbx_description
1 polymer ?
#
loop_
_entity_poly.entity_id
_entity_poly.type
_entity_poly.pdbx_seq_one_letter_code
_entity_poly.pdbx_strand_id
1 'polypeptide(L)'
;LTYRGPYPTEQLFLALLESFRYEPDVPDPLARFVSGGLAWRPEPSEHLFVGDDLYVQLRGRIEKVVWRRITYYRPDWQRVVRHTPRRIVDASDGVRCGLWALGRRLEDALLLRPDGDLARILLDEPMPAASRPLPDALWVGVAAAVAARSAEPLAPFVESVARTVSPEWGPVARDLVQIGRGRVRIADRLRDALVAGLASAATVGDRAALGLAVIAEMAALVGDALRARAQAEIVRLARTERAPTLEDPSAAGGRGGAERARDIAAAVDALLEDAAG
;
A
#
# COMPACT_ATOMS: atom_id res chain seq x y z
N LEU A 1 -17.25 -2.94 23.65
CA LEU A 1 -16.21 -1.92 23.96
C LEU A 1 -16.42 -0.71 23.05
N THR A 2 -16.09 0.50 23.49
CA THR A 2 -16.11 1.69 22.63
C THR A 2 -14.71 2.25 22.57
N TYR A 3 -14.23 2.60 21.37
CA TYR A 3 -12.95 3.27 21.24
C TYR A 3 -13.06 4.70 21.80
N ARG A 4 -12.22 5.04 22.79
CA ARG A 4 -12.18 6.37 23.42
C ARG A 4 -10.79 7.01 23.34
N GLY A 5 -9.87 6.41 22.58
CA GLY A 5 -8.53 6.94 22.41
C GLY A 5 -8.51 8.12 21.43
N PRO A 6 -7.42 8.92 21.43
CA PRO A 6 -7.25 9.98 20.45
C PRO A 6 -6.96 9.41 19.06
N TYR A 7 -7.20 10.19 18.01
CA TYR A 7 -6.82 9.89 16.62
C TYR A 7 -7.37 8.55 16.06
N PRO A 8 -8.68 8.44 15.77
CA PRO A 8 -9.23 7.30 15.06
C PRO A 8 -8.74 7.31 13.60
N THR A 9 -7.74 6.48 13.28
CA THR A 9 -7.16 6.38 11.93
C THR A 9 -7.63 5.13 11.20
N GLU A 10 -7.51 5.12 9.88
CA GLU A 10 -7.73 3.92 9.05
C GLU A 10 -6.83 2.76 9.50
N GLN A 11 -5.55 3.01 9.79
CA GLN A 11 -4.63 1.97 10.25
C GLN A 11 -5.09 1.35 11.57
N LEU A 12 -5.56 2.16 12.52
CA LEU A 12 -6.10 1.65 13.78
C LEU A 12 -7.40 0.87 13.56
N PHE A 13 -8.29 1.37 12.71
CA PHE A 13 -9.51 0.66 12.33
C PHE A 13 -9.18 -0.73 11.77
N LEU A 14 -8.27 -0.83 10.81
CA LEU A 14 -7.84 -2.09 10.21
C LEU A 14 -7.16 -3.02 11.22
N ALA A 15 -6.36 -2.50 12.14
CA ALA A 15 -5.76 -3.29 13.21
C ALA A 15 -6.80 -3.87 14.18
N LEU A 16 -7.85 -3.10 14.50
CA LEU A 16 -8.94 -3.58 15.35
C LEU A 16 -9.72 -4.72 14.69
N LEU A 17 -9.93 -4.70 13.38
CA LEU A 17 -10.59 -5.79 12.64
C LEU A 17 -9.88 -7.14 12.83
N GLU A 18 -8.58 -7.15 13.15
CA GLU A 18 -7.86 -8.40 13.36
C GLU A 18 -8.40 -9.20 14.55
N SER A 19 -8.85 -8.54 15.61
CA SER A 19 -9.26 -9.16 16.88
C SER A 19 -10.69 -8.82 17.32
N PHE A 20 -11.34 -7.87 16.64
CA PHE A 20 -12.65 -7.37 17.01
C PHE A 20 -13.56 -7.27 15.80
N ARG A 21 -14.86 -7.41 16.07
CA ARG A 21 -15.93 -7.09 15.14
C ARG A 21 -16.59 -5.78 15.53
N TYR A 22 -16.85 -4.93 14.54
CA TYR A 22 -17.56 -3.68 14.75
C TYR A 22 -19.08 -3.86 14.71
N GLU A 23 -19.78 -2.99 15.43
CA GLU A 23 -21.24 -2.89 15.43
C GLU A 23 -21.69 -1.42 15.50
N PRO A 24 -22.81 -1.06 14.84
CA PRO A 24 -23.62 -1.89 13.94
C PRO A 24 -22.94 -2.13 12.58
N ASP A 25 -23.45 -3.11 11.81
CA ASP A 25 -23.05 -3.27 10.39
C ASP A 25 -23.57 -2.06 9.60
N VAL A 26 -22.66 -1.32 8.98
CA VAL A 26 -22.94 -0.05 8.28
C VAL A 26 -22.19 -0.01 6.95
N PRO A 27 -22.68 0.75 5.95
CA PRO A 27 -22.04 0.81 4.63
C PRO A 27 -20.62 1.38 4.64
N ASP A 28 -20.37 2.39 5.48
CA ASP A 28 -19.04 3.01 5.64
C ASP A 28 -18.58 2.91 7.11
N PRO A 29 -18.00 1.77 7.50
CA PRO A 29 -17.57 1.56 8.87
C PRO A 29 -16.35 2.41 9.21
N LEU A 30 -15.49 2.75 8.24
CA LEU A 30 -14.33 3.59 8.50
C LEU A 30 -14.75 5.02 8.86
N ALA A 31 -15.62 5.66 8.08
CA ALA A 31 -16.14 6.99 8.42
C ALA A 31 -16.88 6.98 9.76
N ARG A 32 -17.63 5.90 10.04
CA ARG A 32 -18.31 5.73 11.33
C ARG A 32 -17.33 5.56 12.48
N PHE A 33 -16.21 4.88 12.27
CA PHE A 33 -15.13 4.77 13.26
C PHE A 33 -14.48 6.12 13.55
N VAL A 34 -14.14 6.87 12.51
CA VAL A 34 -13.52 8.20 12.61
C VAL A 34 -14.41 9.18 13.40
N SER A 35 -15.73 9.06 13.26
CA SER A 35 -16.72 9.84 14.03
C SER A 35 -17.03 9.28 15.43
N GLY A 36 -16.33 8.23 15.87
CA GLY A 36 -16.52 7.61 17.19
C GLY A 36 -17.82 6.82 17.35
N GLY A 37 -18.48 6.47 16.24
CA GLY A 37 -19.82 5.92 16.21
C GLY A 37 -19.92 4.39 16.16
N LEU A 38 -18.81 3.67 16.44
CA LEU A 38 -18.77 2.20 16.46
C LEU A 38 -18.55 1.63 17.86
N ALA A 39 -19.20 0.51 18.13
CA ALA A 39 -18.87 -0.40 19.22
C ALA A 39 -18.06 -1.59 18.67
N TRP A 40 -17.27 -2.22 19.54
CA TRP A 40 -16.38 -3.32 19.23
C TRP A 40 -16.66 -4.52 20.15
N ARG A 41 -16.83 -5.70 19.56
CA ARG A 41 -16.92 -6.97 20.28
C ARG A 41 -15.69 -7.82 19.98
N PRO A 42 -15.13 -8.54 20.97
CA PRO A 42 -14.08 -9.51 20.69
C PRO A 42 -14.56 -10.52 19.65
N GLU A 43 -13.73 -10.76 18.64
CA GLU A 43 -13.97 -11.75 17.60
C GLU A 43 -12.74 -12.66 17.58
N PRO A 44 -12.69 -13.70 18.45
CA PRO A 44 -11.51 -14.53 18.59
C PRO A 44 -11.18 -15.28 17.29
N SER A 45 -9.92 -15.63 17.13
CA SER A 45 -9.40 -16.45 16.03
C SER A 45 -8.50 -17.53 16.57
N GLU A 46 -8.48 -18.66 15.88
CA GLU A 46 -7.49 -19.71 16.11
C GLU A 46 -6.15 -19.31 15.49
N HIS A 47 -5.06 -19.68 16.16
CA HIS A 47 -3.70 -19.37 15.75
C HIS A 47 -2.90 -20.66 15.60
N LEU A 48 -2.40 -20.92 14.40
CA LEU A 48 -1.52 -22.04 14.10
C LEU A 48 -0.09 -21.54 13.90
N PHE A 49 0.87 -22.24 14.49
CA PHE A 49 2.30 -22.01 14.33
C PHE A 49 2.88 -23.19 13.55
N VAL A 50 2.92 -23.07 12.22
CA VAL A 50 3.25 -24.14 11.28
C VAL A 50 4.75 -24.10 10.99
N GLY A 51 5.56 -24.47 11.98
CA GLY A 51 7.02 -24.33 11.95
C GLY A 51 7.52 -22.93 12.35
N ASP A 52 8.85 -22.75 12.34
CA ASP A 52 9.49 -21.60 13.02
C ASP A 52 9.15 -20.22 12.44
N ASP A 53 8.79 -20.16 11.16
CA ASP A 53 8.63 -18.90 10.41
C ASP A 53 7.22 -18.69 9.83
N LEU A 54 6.26 -19.58 10.12
CA LEU A 54 4.91 -19.52 9.55
C LEU A 54 3.84 -19.51 10.64
N TYR A 55 3.06 -18.44 10.64
CA TYR A 55 1.91 -18.23 11.50
C TYR A 55 0.66 -18.08 10.64
N VAL A 56 -0.43 -18.75 11.02
CA VAL A 56 -1.72 -18.70 10.31
C VAL A 56 -2.82 -18.35 11.31
N GLN A 57 -3.66 -17.39 10.93
CA GLN A 57 -4.85 -16.98 11.67
C GLN A 57 -6.11 -17.48 10.97
N LEU A 58 -6.94 -18.20 11.72
CA LEU A 58 -8.17 -18.83 11.26
C LEU A 58 -9.40 -18.26 11.97
N ARG A 59 -10.44 -17.97 11.18
CA ARG A 59 -11.78 -17.63 11.66
C ARG A 59 -12.82 -18.20 10.70
N GLY A 60 -13.03 -19.52 10.76
CA GLY A 60 -13.79 -20.30 9.78
C GLY A 60 -13.14 -20.42 8.39
N ARG A 61 -12.14 -19.58 8.11
CA ARG A 61 -11.25 -19.60 6.94
C ARG A 61 -9.91 -18.96 7.32
N ILE A 62 -8.91 -19.08 6.45
CA ILE A 62 -7.63 -18.39 6.61
C ILE A 62 -7.82 -16.88 6.33
N GLU A 63 -7.52 -16.04 7.33
CA GLU A 63 -7.68 -14.57 7.21
C GLU A 63 -6.34 -13.83 7.13
N LYS A 64 -5.33 -14.32 7.86
CA LYS A 64 -3.97 -13.77 7.92
C LYS A 64 -2.96 -14.89 7.90
N VAL A 65 -1.86 -14.66 7.19
CA VAL A 65 -0.70 -15.55 7.16
C VAL A 65 0.53 -14.68 7.34
N VAL A 66 1.40 -15.02 8.28
CA VAL A 66 2.71 -14.38 8.43
C VAL A 66 3.76 -15.41 8.11
N TRP A 67 4.55 -15.17 7.07
CA TRP A 67 5.64 -16.06 6.66
C TRP A 67 6.93 -15.27 6.51
N ARG A 68 7.98 -15.64 7.26
CA ARG A 68 9.29 -14.94 7.23
C ARG A 68 9.15 -13.42 7.35
N ARG A 69 8.31 -12.98 8.30
CA ARG A 69 7.95 -11.57 8.59
C ARG A 69 7.15 -10.86 7.49
N ILE A 70 6.70 -11.57 6.46
CA ILE A 70 5.81 -11.04 5.43
C ILE A 70 4.37 -11.41 5.78
N THR A 71 3.50 -10.40 5.88
CA THR A 71 2.09 -10.62 6.20
C THR A 71 1.24 -10.62 4.94
N TYR A 72 0.53 -11.71 4.73
CA TYR A 72 -0.53 -11.87 3.75
C TYR A 72 -1.89 -11.83 4.43
N TYR A 73 -2.86 -11.40 3.65
CA TYR A 73 -4.07 -10.84 4.18
C TYR A 73 -5.20 -11.07 3.19
N ARG A 74 -6.35 -11.59 3.64
CA ARG A 74 -7.52 -11.65 2.74
C ARG A 74 -7.95 -10.22 2.35
N PRO A 75 -8.28 -9.93 1.08
CA PRO A 75 -8.65 -8.58 0.66
C PRO A 75 -9.97 -8.08 1.24
N ASP A 76 -10.87 -8.98 1.62
CA ASP A 76 -12.16 -8.72 2.26
C ASP A 76 -12.15 -9.25 3.70
N TRP A 77 -11.78 -8.39 4.64
CA TRP A 77 -11.78 -8.76 6.05
C TRP A 77 -13.05 -8.22 6.71
N GLN A 78 -13.91 -9.10 7.24
CA GLN A 78 -15.24 -8.71 7.74
C GLN A 78 -16.02 -7.80 6.75
N ARG A 79 -15.98 -8.13 5.45
CA ARG A 79 -16.58 -7.36 4.34
C ARG A 79 -15.94 -5.99 4.06
N VAL A 80 -14.95 -5.57 4.85
CA VAL A 80 -14.12 -4.39 4.54
C VAL A 80 -13.11 -4.78 3.48
N VAL A 81 -13.24 -4.18 2.30
CA VAL A 81 -12.28 -4.35 1.22
C VAL A 81 -11.08 -3.45 1.48
N ARG A 82 -9.89 -4.05 1.56
CA ARG A 82 -8.62 -3.32 1.66
C ARG A 82 -7.80 -3.46 0.40
N HIS A 83 -7.10 -2.39 0.07
CA HIS A 83 -5.97 -2.48 -0.85
C HIS A 83 -4.79 -3.13 -0.10
N THR A 84 -4.34 -4.29 -0.57
CA THR A 84 -3.10 -4.92 -0.10
C THR A 84 -2.41 -5.61 -1.27
N PRO A 85 -1.10 -5.40 -1.47
CA PRO A 85 -0.33 -6.09 -2.49
C PRO A 85 -0.12 -7.57 -2.12
N ARG A 86 -0.20 -7.92 -0.84
CA ARG A 86 -0.01 -9.29 -0.32
C ARG A 86 -1.36 -9.89 0.03
N ARG A 87 -1.86 -10.79 -0.80
CA ARG A 87 -3.23 -11.32 -0.70
C ARG A 87 -3.28 -12.80 -0.40
N ILE A 88 -4.32 -13.17 0.34
CA ILE A 88 -4.80 -14.54 0.49
C ILE A 88 -6.01 -14.72 -0.43
N VAL A 89 -6.00 -15.77 -1.25
CA VAL A 89 -7.10 -16.11 -2.15
C VAL A 89 -7.38 -17.60 -2.13
N ASP A 90 -8.65 -17.98 -2.22
CA ASP A 90 -9.05 -19.37 -2.39
C ASP A 90 -8.77 -19.81 -3.84
N ALA A 91 -8.29 -21.05 -3.99
CA ALA A 91 -8.04 -21.71 -5.27
C ALA A 91 -8.63 -23.12 -5.22
N SER A 92 -8.74 -23.77 -6.38
CA SER A 92 -9.27 -25.13 -6.46
C SER A 92 -8.40 -26.16 -5.73
N ASP A 93 -7.10 -25.86 -5.56
CA ASP A 93 -6.09 -26.73 -4.95
C ASP A 93 -5.74 -26.35 -3.50
N GLY A 94 -6.43 -25.37 -2.91
CA GLY A 94 -6.19 -24.90 -1.54
C GLY A 94 -6.29 -23.38 -1.43
N VAL A 95 -5.50 -22.81 -0.52
CA VAL A 95 -5.47 -21.37 -0.25
C VAL A 95 -4.10 -20.82 -0.65
N ARG A 96 -4.08 -19.81 -1.51
CA ARG A 96 -2.83 -19.22 -2.04
C ARG A 96 -2.52 -17.90 -1.36
N CYS A 97 -1.27 -17.75 -0.96
CA CYS A 97 -0.69 -16.46 -0.55
C CYS A 97 0.18 -15.95 -1.69
N GLY A 98 -0.04 -14.71 -2.15
CA GLY A 98 0.68 -14.20 -3.32
C GLY A 98 0.71 -12.68 -3.41
N LEU A 99 1.50 -12.18 -4.37
CA LEU A 99 1.51 -10.75 -4.70
C LEU A 99 0.50 -10.43 -5.79
N TRP A 100 -0.11 -9.27 -5.63
CA TRP A 100 -1.12 -8.73 -6.52
C TRP A 100 -0.84 -7.24 -6.76
N ALA A 101 -1.08 -6.81 -8.00
CA ALA A 101 -1.15 -5.40 -8.37
C ALA A 101 -2.07 -5.25 -9.57
N LEU A 102 -2.68 -4.08 -9.75
CA LEU A 102 -3.52 -3.80 -10.92
C LEU A 102 -4.66 -4.81 -11.08
N GLY A 103 -5.22 -5.27 -9.96
CA GLY A 103 -6.30 -6.26 -9.94
C GLY A 103 -5.92 -7.68 -10.38
N ARG A 104 -4.64 -7.96 -10.68
CA ARG A 104 -4.17 -9.29 -11.10
C ARG A 104 -3.16 -9.89 -10.14
N ARG A 105 -3.07 -11.22 -10.21
CA ARG A 105 -2.04 -12.01 -9.54
C ARG A 105 -0.71 -11.86 -10.27
N LEU A 106 0.35 -11.54 -9.54
CA LEU A 106 1.71 -11.41 -10.07
C LEU A 106 2.56 -12.64 -9.75
N GLU A 107 2.47 -13.16 -8.53
CA GLU A 107 3.20 -14.35 -8.08
C GLU A 107 2.44 -15.04 -6.94
N ASP A 108 2.63 -16.36 -6.79
CA ASP A 108 2.17 -17.12 -5.64
C ASP A 108 3.37 -17.56 -4.80
N ALA A 109 3.35 -17.25 -3.51
CA ALA A 109 4.38 -17.55 -2.54
C ALA A 109 4.16 -18.89 -1.83
N LEU A 110 2.92 -19.14 -1.39
CA LEU A 110 2.57 -20.29 -0.58
C LEU A 110 1.27 -20.90 -1.08
N LEU A 111 1.18 -22.23 -0.97
CA LEU A 111 -0.05 -22.99 -1.01
C LEU A 111 -0.28 -23.59 0.38
N LEU A 112 -1.41 -23.24 0.97
CA LEU A 112 -1.89 -23.77 2.24
C LEU A 112 -3.08 -24.70 1.98
N ARG A 113 -3.26 -25.69 2.84
CA ARG A 113 -4.52 -26.42 2.94
C ARG A 113 -5.58 -25.54 3.62
N PRO A 114 -6.88 -25.82 3.44
CA PRO A 114 -7.95 -25.02 4.05
C PRO A 114 -7.90 -24.94 5.59
N ASP A 115 -7.30 -25.94 6.23
CA ASP A 115 -7.08 -26.01 7.68
C ASP A 115 -5.90 -25.14 8.16
N GLY A 116 -5.16 -24.51 7.25
CA GLY A 116 -4.01 -23.65 7.57
C GLY A 116 -2.66 -24.33 7.50
N ASP A 117 -2.58 -25.65 7.27
CA ASP A 117 -1.31 -26.35 7.12
C ASP A 117 -0.59 -25.95 5.82
N LEU A 118 0.74 -25.91 5.87
CA LEU A 118 1.57 -25.66 4.69
C LEU A 118 1.54 -26.86 3.76
N ALA A 119 0.97 -26.69 2.56
CA ALA A 119 1.03 -27.71 1.52
C ALA A 119 2.32 -27.62 0.71
N ARG A 120 2.68 -26.40 0.28
CA ARG A 120 3.86 -26.17 -0.57
C ARG A 120 4.33 -24.71 -0.53
N ILE A 121 5.65 -24.51 -0.58
CA ILE A 121 6.27 -23.22 -0.91
C ILE A 121 6.41 -23.13 -2.42
N LEU A 122 5.88 -22.06 -3.02
CA LEU A 122 5.77 -21.88 -4.47
C LEU A 122 6.80 -20.91 -5.05
N LEU A 123 7.30 -19.96 -4.25
CA LEU A 123 8.32 -19.01 -4.69
C LEU A 123 9.73 -19.58 -4.55
N ASP A 124 10.51 -19.41 -5.60
CA ASP A 124 11.97 -19.50 -5.56
C ASP A 124 12.58 -18.19 -5.02
N GLU A 125 13.83 -18.25 -4.56
CA GLU A 125 14.56 -17.05 -4.15
C GLU A 125 14.90 -16.21 -5.40
N PRO A 126 14.51 -14.92 -5.46
CA PRO A 126 14.75 -14.12 -6.64
C PRO A 126 16.25 -13.92 -6.87
N MET A 127 16.68 -14.08 -8.12
CA MET A 127 18.05 -13.79 -8.50
C MET A 127 18.34 -12.30 -8.34
N PRO A 128 19.52 -11.91 -7.82
CA PRO A 128 19.95 -10.53 -7.83
C PRO A 128 20.01 -10.01 -9.27
N ALA A 129 19.37 -8.87 -9.51
CA ALA A 129 19.38 -8.15 -10.76
C ALA A 129 19.74 -6.68 -10.50
N ALA A 130 20.31 -6.02 -11.52
CA ALA A 130 20.67 -4.62 -11.43
C ALA A 130 19.41 -3.75 -11.29
N SER A 131 19.49 -2.72 -10.45
CA SER A 131 18.45 -1.70 -10.35
C SER A 131 18.70 -0.59 -11.37
N ARG A 132 17.64 0.08 -11.82
CA ARG A 132 17.69 1.23 -12.72
C ARG A 132 16.89 2.40 -12.15
N PRO A 133 17.33 3.66 -12.30
CA PRO A 133 16.58 4.82 -11.80
C PRO A 133 15.16 4.87 -12.36
N LEU A 134 14.21 5.37 -11.57
CA LEU A 134 12.91 5.79 -12.10
C LEU A 134 13.06 7.12 -12.85
N PRO A 135 12.28 7.37 -13.92
CA PRO A 135 12.14 8.70 -14.47
C PRO A 135 11.70 9.71 -13.40
N ASP A 136 12.31 10.89 -13.38
CA ASP A 136 12.01 11.92 -12.36
C ASP A 136 10.54 12.33 -12.37
N ALA A 137 9.98 12.54 -13.57
CA ALA A 137 8.56 12.90 -13.74
C ALA A 137 7.62 11.84 -13.13
N LEU A 138 7.96 10.55 -13.28
CA LEU A 138 7.21 9.46 -12.68
C LEU A 138 7.20 9.58 -11.15
N TRP A 139 8.36 9.77 -10.53
CA TRP A 139 8.44 9.86 -9.07
C TRP A 139 7.75 11.12 -8.51
N VAL A 140 7.86 12.25 -9.21
CA VAL A 140 7.16 13.49 -8.86
C VAL A 140 5.65 13.27 -8.87
N GLY A 141 5.08 12.61 -9.87
CA GLY A 141 3.65 12.30 -9.89
C GLY A 141 3.21 11.29 -8.83
N VAL A 142 4.04 10.30 -8.49
CA VAL A 142 3.77 9.40 -7.35
C VAL A 142 3.72 10.19 -6.04
N ALA A 143 4.68 11.09 -5.80
CA ALA A 143 4.67 11.96 -4.64
C ALA A 143 3.45 12.89 -4.60
N ALA A 144 3.07 13.46 -5.76
CA ALA A 144 1.86 14.28 -5.91
C ALA A 144 0.58 13.50 -5.60
N ALA A 145 0.50 12.23 -6.03
CA ALA A 145 -0.63 11.35 -5.70
C ALA A 145 -0.71 11.03 -4.20
N VAL A 146 0.42 10.81 -3.52
CA VAL A 146 0.45 10.64 -2.06
C VAL A 146 0.05 11.94 -1.35
N ALA A 147 0.56 13.08 -1.80
CA ALA A 147 0.25 14.39 -1.23
C ALA A 147 -1.24 14.73 -1.39
N ALA A 148 -1.83 14.47 -2.57
CA ALA A 148 -3.26 14.68 -2.83
C ALA A 148 -4.18 13.80 -1.97
N ARG A 149 -3.70 12.63 -1.52
CA ARG A 149 -4.42 11.70 -0.61
C ARG A 149 -4.08 11.90 0.86
N SER A 150 -3.23 12.86 1.18
CA SER A 150 -2.84 13.19 2.56
C SER A 150 -3.70 14.32 3.11
N ALA A 151 -3.65 14.53 4.43
CA ALA A 151 -4.19 15.74 5.02
C ALA A 151 -3.49 16.97 4.41
N GLU A 152 -4.24 18.02 4.09
CA GLU A 152 -3.75 19.20 3.40
C GLU A 152 -2.46 19.79 4.01
N PRO A 153 -2.35 19.94 5.35
CA PRO A 153 -1.12 20.46 5.95
C PRO A 153 0.12 19.54 5.80
N LEU A 154 -0.08 18.25 5.53
CA LEU A 154 0.99 17.26 5.38
C LEU A 154 1.53 17.19 3.95
N ALA A 155 0.72 17.60 2.97
CA ALA A 155 1.05 17.51 1.55
C ALA A 155 2.41 18.13 1.14
N PRO A 156 2.76 19.38 1.52
CA PRO A 156 4.05 19.96 1.14
C PRO A 156 5.25 19.21 1.76
N PHE A 157 5.08 18.65 2.95
CA PHE A 157 6.11 17.85 3.61
C PHE A 157 6.30 16.48 2.93
N VAL A 158 5.22 15.85 2.46
CA VAL A 158 5.30 14.63 1.65
C VAL A 158 6.11 14.88 0.39
N GLU A 159 5.82 15.96 -0.32
CA GLU A 159 6.55 16.35 -1.55
C GLU A 159 8.03 16.67 -1.24
N SER A 160 8.30 17.36 -0.12
CA SER A 160 9.67 17.64 0.34
C SER A 160 10.47 16.38 0.62
N VAL A 161 9.92 15.47 1.43
CA VAL A 161 10.56 14.19 1.75
C VAL A 161 10.77 13.36 0.49
N ALA A 162 9.82 13.33 -0.44
CA ALA A 162 9.96 12.57 -1.67
C ALA A 162 11.17 13.01 -2.52
N ARG A 163 11.56 14.29 -2.47
CA ARG A 163 12.79 14.78 -3.15
C ARG A 163 14.09 14.30 -2.50
N THR A 164 14.03 13.80 -1.27
CA THR A 164 15.22 13.30 -0.54
C THR A 164 15.53 11.83 -0.80
N VAL A 165 14.67 11.12 -1.54
CA VAL A 165 14.86 9.70 -1.85
C VAL A 165 15.24 9.49 -3.31
N SER A 166 16.05 8.47 -3.56
CA SER A 166 16.38 7.99 -4.89
C SER A 166 15.49 6.80 -5.26
N PRO A 167 14.50 6.97 -6.15
CA PRO A 167 13.62 5.91 -6.60
C PRO A 167 14.28 5.05 -7.69
N GLU A 168 14.15 3.74 -7.60
CA GLU A 168 14.67 2.79 -8.60
C GLU A 168 13.71 1.63 -8.87
N TRP A 169 13.73 1.14 -10.11
CA TRP A 169 13.18 -0.14 -10.51
C TRP A 169 14.21 -1.21 -10.17
N GLY A 170 13.77 -2.36 -9.69
CA GLY A 170 14.68 -3.48 -9.47
C GLY A 170 14.02 -4.68 -8.81
N PRO A 171 14.80 -5.73 -8.51
CA PRO A 171 14.28 -6.90 -7.82
C PRO A 171 13.92 -6.57 -6.37
N VAL A 172 12.70 -6.96 -5.97
CA VAL A 172 12.23 -6.90 -4.57
C VAL A 172 11.75 -8.29 -4.17
N ALA A 173 12.35 -8.87 -3.13
CA ALA A 173 11.98 -10.20 -2.67
C ALA A 173 10.62 -10.18 -1.97
N ARG A 174 9.66 -10.98 -2.46
CA ARG A 174 8.36 -11.26 -1.82
C ARG A 174 7.49 -10.04 -1.49
N ASP A 175 7.78 -8.88 -2.08
CA ASP A 175 7.04 -7.63 -1.92
C ASP A 175 7.15 -6.78 -3.19
N LEU A 176 6.35 -5.72 -3.32
CA LEU A 176 6.39 -4.80 -4.46
C LEU A 176 7.23 -3.55 -4.20
N VAL A 177 7.62 -3.31 -2.96
CA VAL A 177 8.44 -2.16 -2.58
C VAL A 177 9.46 -2.53 -1.50
N GLN A 178 10.66 -1.98 -1.62
CA GLN A 178 11.65 -1.98 -0.54
C GLN A 178 12.03 -0.53 -0.22
N ILE A 179 11.81 -0.13 1.03
CA ILE A 179 12.02 1.25 1.48
C ILE A 179 13.23 1.29 2.43
N GLY A 180 14.32 1.89 1.97
CA GLY A 180 15.53 2.16 2.76
C GLY A 180 15.62 3.62 3.21
N ARG A 181 16.72 4.00 3.89
CA ARG A 181 16.89 5.35 4.44
C ARG A 181 16.85 6.47 3.39
N GLY A 182 17.43 6.26 2.20
CA GLY A 182 17.43 7.22 1.09
C GLY A 182 17.11 6.61 -0.26
N ARG A 183 16.70 5.34 -0.30
CA ARG A 183 16.37 4.62 -1.54
C ARG A 183 14.99 3.99 -1.41
N VAL A 184 14.23 4.05 -2.50
CA VAL A 184 12.95 3.36 -2.64
C VAL A 184 13.05 2.51 -3.89
N ARG A 185 13.00 1.19 -3.73
CA ARG A 185 12.99 0.26 -4.86
C ARG A 185 11.58 -0.23 -5.10
N ILE A 186 11.09 -0.05 -6.33
CA ILE A 186 9.82 -0.60 -6.80
C ILE A 186 10.12 -1.83 -7.64
N ALA A 187 9.35 -2.89 -7.42
CA ALA A 187 9.61 -4.17 -8.07
C ALA A 187 9.41 -4.12 -9.59
N ASP A 188 10.36 -4.67 -10.35
CA ASP A 188 10.25 -4.79 -11.82
C ASP A 188 8.97 -5.50 -12.26
N ARG A 189 8.49 -6.47 -11.47
CA ARG A 189 7.23 -7.17 -11.75
C ARG A 189 6.00 -6.26 -11.86
N LEU A 190 6.01 -5.08 -11.23
CA LEU A 190 4.94 -4.08 -11.40
C LEU A 190 5.01 -3.41 -12.78
N ARG A 191 6.22 -3.17 -13.28
CA ARG A 191 6.44 -2.69 -14.64
C ARG A 191 6.12 -3.78 -15.68
N ASP A 192 6.57 -5.01 -15.47
CA ASP A 192 6.26 -6.12 -16.39
C ASP A 192 4.75 -6.34 -16.49
N ALA A 193 4.09 -6.21 -15.34
CA ALA A 193 2.65 -6.15 -15.25
C ALA A 193 2.11 -5.03 -16.17
N LEU A 194 2.52 -3.77 -15.99
CA LEU A 194 2.09 -2.67 -16.87
C LEU A 194 2.28 -3.02 -18.36
N VAL A 195 3.47 -3.47 -18.77
CA VAL A 195 3.79 -3.84 -20.16
C VAL A 195 2.82 -4.90 -20.69
N ALA A 196 2.58 -5.96 -19.92
CA ALA A 196 1.62 -6.99 -20.30
C ALA A 196 0.18 -6.47 -20.40
N GLY A 197 -0.21 -5.51 -19.55
CA GLY A 197 -1.51 -4.86 -19.63
C GLY A 197 -1.65 -3.96 -20.85
N LEU A 198 -0.59 -3.23 -21.22
CA LEU A 198 -0.56 -2.37 -22.40
C LEU A 198 -0.70 -3.17 -23.70
N ALA A 199 -0.21 -4.40 -23.74
CA ALA A 199 -0.41 -5.29 -24.88
C ALA A 199 -1.88 -5.62 -25.17
N SER A 200 -2.75 -5.52 -24.15
CA SER A 200 -4.21 -5.76 -24.26
C SER A 200 -5.04 -4.47 -24.32
N ALA A 201 -4.41 -3.30 -24.15
CA ALA A 201 -5.09 -2.01 -24.12
C ALA A 201 -5.41 -1.53 -25.55
N ALA A 202 -6.70 -1.45 -25.89
CA ALA A 202 -7.15 -1.16 -27.26
C ALA A 202 -7.10 0.34 -27.59
N THR A 203 -7.27 1.21 -26.60
CA THR A 203 -7.38 2.66 -26.81
C THR A 203 -6.32 3.45 -26.03
N VAL A 204 -6.09 4.69 -26.45
CA VAL A 204 -5.26 5.65 -25.69
C VAL A 204 -5.83 5.86 -24.29
N GLY A 205 -7.16 5.89 -24.15
CA GLY A 205 -7.84 6.01 -22.85
C GLY A 205 -7.55 4.83 -21.92
N ASP A 206 -7.57 3.60 -22.44
CA ASP A 206 -7.26 2.40 -21.64
C ASP A 206 -5.80 2.40 -21.18
N ARG A 207 -4.88 2.82 -22.05
CA ARG A 207 -3.46 2.97 -21.71
C ARG A 207 -3.24 4.01 -20.61
N ALA A 208 -3.89 5.16 -20.72
CA ALA A 208 -3.82 6.21 -19.71
C ALA A 208 -4.44 5.76 -18.37
N ALA A 209 -5.58 5.05 -18.41
CA ALA A 209 -6.21 4.49 -17.20
C ALA A 209 -5.30 3.46 -16.52
N LEU A 210 -4.63 2.60 -17.30
CA LEU A 210 -3.67 1.64 -16.77
C LEU A 210 -2.43 2.32 -16.17
N GLY A 211 -1.90 3.36 -16.85
CA GLY A 211 -0.81 4.17 -16.32
C GLY A 211 -1.19 4.83 -14.99
N LEU A 212 -2.37 5.45 -14.92
CA LEU A 212 -2.89 6.04 -13.68
C LEU A 212 -3.07 5.00 -12.57
N ALA A 213 -3.53 3.79 -12.91
CA ALA A 213 -3.65 2.70 -11.94
C ALA A 213 -2.28 2.31 -11.37
N VAL A 214 -1.21 2.28 -12.18
CA VAL A 214 0.16 2.04 -11.69
C VAL A 214 0.63 3.16 -10.76
N ILE A 215 0.39 4.44 -11.11
CA ILE A 215 0.72 5.56 -10.21
C ILE A 215 0.00 5.39 -8.86
N ALA A 216 -1.27 5.02 -8.89
CA ALA A 216 -2.06 4.79 -7.69
C ALA A 216 -1.54 3.60 -6.85
N GLU A 217 -1.12 2.50 -7.48
CA GLU A 217 -0.48 1.35 -6.84
C GLU A 217 0.85 1.77 -6.19
N MET A 218 1.73 2.47 -6.91
CA MET A 218 2.99 2.98 -6.37
C MET A 218 2.78 3.92 -5.20
N ALA A 219 1.82 4.84 -5.30
CA ALA A 219 1.46 5.75 -4.22
C ALA A 219 0.93 5.00 -2.98
N ALA A 220 0.16 3.93 -3.17
CA ALA A 220 -0.28 3.08 -2.06
C ALA A 220 0.90 2.35 -1.39
N LEU A 221 1.87 1.88 -2.16
CA LEU A 221 3.05 1.17 -1.64
C LEU A 221 3.98 2.07 -0.82
N VAL A 222 4.19 3.32 -1.25
CA VAL A 222 5.16 4.25 -0.59
C VAL A 222 4.51 5.22 0.38
N GLY A 223 3.19 5.40 0.30
CA GLY A 223 2.47 6.49 0.94
C GLY A 223 2.64 6.54 2.45
N ASP A 224 2.56 5.40 3.14
CA ASP A 224 2.72 5.36 4.60
C ASP A 224 4.12 5.76 5.05
N ALA A 225 5.16 5.33 4.33
CA ALA A 225 6.53 5.68 4.64
C ALA A 225 6.81 7.17 4.39
N LEU A 226 6.29 7.74 3.29
CA LEU A 226 6.42 9.17 3.00
C LEU A 226 5.67 10.01 4.03
N ARG A 227 4.43 9.63 4.40
CA ARG A 227 3.65 10.31 5.43
C ARG A 227 4.32 10.26 6.80
N ALA A 228 4.85 9.11 7.21
CA ALA A 228 5.55 8.96 8.48
C ALA A 228 6.81 9.85 8.55
N ARG A 229 7.59 9.92 7.45
CA ARG A 229 8.76 10.81 7.36
C ARG A 229 8.38 12.29 7.40
N ALA A 230 7.32 12.66 6.67
CA ALA A 230 6.81 14.03 6.65
C ALA A 230 6.32 14.45 8.05
N GLN A 231 5.61 13.58 8.77
CA GLN A 231 5.21 13.82 10.16
C GLN A 231 6.43 13.97 11.09
N ALA A 232 7.46 13.13 10.93
CA ALA A 232 8.70 13.24 11.70
C ALA A 232 9.43 14.57 11.43
N GLU A 233 9.40 15.07 10.19
CA GLU A 233 9.96 16.37 9.83
C GLU A 233 9.21 17.52 10.50
N ILE A 234 7.87 17.49 10.50
CA ILE A 234 7.05 18.49 11.21
C ILE A 234 7.38 18.51 12.71
N VAL A 235 7.45 17.33 13.35
CA VAL A 235 7.81 17.20 14.76
C VAL A 235 9.21 17.75 15.03
N ARG A 236 10.16 17.56 14.10
CA ARG A 236 11.51 18.12 14.21
C ARG A 236 11.50 19.64 14.13
N LEU A 237 10.80 20.23 13.16
CA LEU A 237 10.72 21.68 12.97
C LEU A 237 10.04 22.38 14.15
N ALA A 238 8.97 21.78 14.68
CA ALA A 238 8.26 22.30 15.87
C ALA A 238 9.14 22.37 17.14
N ARG A 239 10.28 21.66 17.17
CA ARG A 239 11.25 21.71 18.28
C ARG A 239 12.31 22.80 18.11
N THR A 240 12.52 23.30 16.89
CA THR A 240 13.60 24.26 16.57
C THR A 240 13.08 25.65 16.21
N GLU A 241 11.85 25.74 15.74
CA GLU A 241 11.19 26.97 15.31
C GLU A 241 9.82 27.09 16.01
N ARG A 242 9.24 28.29 16.08
CA ARG A 242 7.84 28.45 16.51
C ARG A 242 7.01 27.61 15.54
N ALA A 243 6.35 26.56 16.05
CA ALA A 243 5.72 25.54 15.23
C ALA A 243 4.93 26.20 14.08
N PRO A 244 5.21 25.88 12.80
CA PRO A 244 4.39 26.37 11.71
C PRO A 244 2.97 25.90 12.04
N THR A 245 2.10 26.85 12.37
CA THR A 245 0.72 26.57 12.68
C THR A 245 0.14 25.88 11.46
N LEU A 246 -0.41 24.68 11.65
CA LEU A 246 -1.17 23.94 10.62
C LEU A 246 -2.40 24.75 10.11
N GLU A 247 -2.60 25.95 10.64
CA GLU A 247 -3.69 26.89 10.40
C GLU A 247 -3.46 27.80 9.17
N ASP A 248 -2.26 27.83 8.58
CA ASP A 248 -2.02 28.57 7.33
C ASP A 248 -1.35 27.71 6.24
N PRO A 249 -2.15 26.95 5.45
CA PRO A 249 -1.66 26.17 4.32
C PRO A 249 -0.97 27.02 3.24
N SER A 250 -1.30 28.32 3.17
CA SER A 250 -0.79 29.24 2.17
C SER A 250 0.61 29.77 2.50
N ALA A 251 0.96 29.84 3.78
CA ALA A 251 2.30 30.25 4.25
C ALA A 251 3.41 29.24 3.90
N ALA A 252 3.05 27.98 3.60
CA ALA A 252 4.00 26.93 3.22
C ALA A 252 4.32 26.88 1.71
N GLY A 253 3.79 27.80 0.88
CA GLY A 253 3.95 27.73 -0.57
C GLY A 253 3.27 26.50 -1.18
N GLY A 254 2.16 26.05 -0.59
CA GLY A 254 1.48 24.82 -0.94
C GLY A 254 1.01 24.80 -2.40
N ARG A 255 1.46 23.80 -3.16
CA ARG A 255 0.99 23.54 -4.53
C ARG A 255 -0.50 23.19 -4.50
N GLY A 256 -1.29 23.82 -5.37
CA GLY A 256 -2.73 23.58 -5.46
C GLY A 256 -3.08 22.22 -6.08
N GLY A 257 -4.31 21.75 -5.89
CA GLY A 257 -4.76 20.46 -6.43
C GLY A 257 -4.61 20.31 -7.95
N ALA A 258 -4.83 21.40 -8.70
CA ALA A 258 -4.64 21.42 -10.16
C ALA A 258 -3.18 21.21 -10.58
N GLU A 259 -2.23 21.62 -9.75
CA GLU A 259 -0.81 21.44 -10.02
C GLU A 259 -0.38 19.99 -9.79
N ARG A 260 -0.84 19.37 -8.69
CA ARG A 260 -0.64 17.93 -8.45
C ARG A 260 -1.27 17.08 -9.55
N ALA A 261 -2.45 17.47 -10.05
CA ALA A 261 -3.09 16.77 -11.15
C ALA A 261 -2.25 16.79 -12.44
N ARG A 262 -1.58 17.92 -12.73
CA ARG A 262 -0.66 18.04 -13.87
C ARG A 262 0.56 17.13 -13.71
N ASP A 263 1.14 17.08 -12.52
CA ASP A 263 2.29 16.19 -12.24
C ASP A 263 1.91 14.71 -12.35
N ILE A 264 0.71 14.34 -11.89
CA ILE A 264 0.19 12.96 -12.02
C ILE A 264 0.00 12.62 -13.50
N ALA A 265 -0.55 13.53 -14.31
CA ALA A 265 -0.70 13.32 -15.75
C ALA A 265 0.67 13.16 -16.44
N ALA A 266 1.63 14.04 -16.16
CA ALA A 266 2.98 13.95 -16.70
C ALA A 266 3.70 12.64 -16.28
N ALA A 267 3.43 12.14 -15.07
CA ALA A 267 3.95 10.85 -14.62
C ALA A 267 3.35 9.67 -15.38
N VAL A 268 2.08 9.75 -15.79
CA VAL A 268 1.47 8.73 -16.66
C VAL A 268 2.18 8.70 -18.00
N ASP A 269 2.43 9.85 -18.62
CA ASP A 269 3.14 9.92 -19.90
C ASP A 269 4.56 9.35 -19.78
N ALA A 270 5.33 9.80 -18.78
CA ALA A 270 6.69 9.31 -18.52
C ALA A 270 6.74 7.79 -18.23
N LEU A 271 5.73 7.25 -17.56
CA LEU A 271 5.62 5.82 -17.29
C LEU A 271 5.34 5.02 -18.56
N LEU A 272 4.46 5.53 -19.43
CA LEU A 272 4.14 4.88 -20.70
C LEU A 272 5.33 4.91 -21.67
N GLU A 273 6.12 5.97 -21.65
CA GLU A 273 7.40 6.07 -22.37
C GLU A 273 8.42 5.05 -21.82
N ASP A 274 8.65 5.00 -20.51
CA ASP A 274 9.56 4.01 -19.89
C ASP A 274 9.12 2.55 -20.16
N ALA A 275 7.81 2.29 -20.27
CA ALA A 275 7.28 0.98 -20.59
C ALA A 275 7.47 0.60 -22.07
N ALA A 276 7.64 1.57 -22.97
CA ALA A 276 7.82 1.34 -24.40
C ALA A 276 9.24 0.89 -24.78
N GLY A 277 10.24 1.19 -23.95
CA GLY A 277 11.65 0.82 -24.15
C GLY A 277 12.54 2.02 -24.41
#